data_AF-A0A8S3X5G0-F1
#
_entry.id   AF-A0A8S3X5G0-F1
#
_cell.length_a   1.000
_cell.length_b   1.000
_cell.length_c   1.000
_cell.angle_alpha   90.00
_cell.angle_beta   90.00
_cell.angle_gamma   90.00
#
_symmetry.space_group_name_H-M   'P 1'
#
loop_
_entity.id
_entity.type
_entity.pdbx_description
1 polymer ?
#
loop_
_entity_poly.entity_id
_entity_poly.type
_entity_poly.pdbx_seq_one_letter_code
_entity_poly.pdbx_strand_id
1 'polypeptide(L)'
;MAGEKRNLLVIGKAKKPRCFKNVKTLPVDYEANKKAWTPSEIFEKVLRKWDSQLRGNKKNIILFVDNCPTHPQIQNLTNIKLAFLAPNTTSVIQPIDQGIIKTKSQPKAGEK
;
A
#
# COMPACT_ATOMS: atom_id res chain seq x y z
N MET A 1 17.44 15.46 4.16
CA MET A 1 17.33 14.51 3.03
C MET A 1 15.85 14.21 2.79
N ALA A 2 15.29 14.64 1.66
CA ALA A 2 13.95 14.23 1.26
C ALA A 2 14.06 12.92 0.50
N GLY A 3 13.46 11.83 1.01
CA GLY A 3 13.43 10.54 0.30
C GLY A 3 12.51 10.60 -0.93
N GLU A 4 12.80 9.81 -1.96
CA GLU A 4 11.90 9.60 -3.11
C GLU A 4 10.58 8.98 -2.62
N LYS A 5 9.45 9.64 -2.90
CA LYS A 5 8.10 9.13 -2.59
C LYS A 5 7.45 8.61 -3.86
N ARG A 6 6.83 7.42 -3.80
CA ARG A 6 6.00 6.88 -4.89
C ARG A 6 4.54 7.30 -4.71
N ASN A 7 3.80 7.34 -5.81
CA ASN A 7 2.36 7.54 -5.78
C ASN A 7 1.70 6.41 -4.97
N LEU A 8 0.68 6.77 -4.19
CA LEU A 8 -0.11 5.79 -3.46
C LEU A 8 -0.94 4.98 -4.44
N LEU A 9 -1.11 3.69 -4.16
CA LEU A 9 -2.07 2.83 -4.84
C LEU A 9 -3.36 2.80 -4.02
N VAL A 10 -4.47 3.21 -4.64
CA VAL A 10 -5.81 3.13 -4.06
C VAL A 10 -6.58 2.00 -4.75
N ILE A 11 -7.09 1.06 -3.95
CA ILE A 11 -7.91 -0.04 -4.46
C ILE A 11 -9.37 0.24 -4.08
N GLY A 12 -10.26 0.26 -5.08
CA GLY A 12 -11.68 0.50 -4.86
C GLY A 12 -12.58 -0.52 -5.55
N LYS A 13 -13.85 -0.57 -5.15
CA LYS A 13 -14.79 -1.56 -5.69
C LYS A 13 -15.19 -1.30 -7.15
N ALA A 14 -15.39 -0.04 -7.48
CA ALA A 14 -15.91 0.37 -8.78
C ALA A 14 -14.79 0.59 -9.79
N LYS A 15 -14.92 0.09 -11.01
CA LYS A 15 -13.96 0.39 -12.09
C LYS A 15 -13.90 1.88 -12.43
N LYS A 16 -15.04 2.57 -12.32
CA LYS A 16 -15.17 4.01 -12.50
C LYS A 16 -16.00 4.58 -11.33
N PRO A 17 -15.36 4.97 -10.22
CA PRO A 17 -16.06 5.61 -9.11
C PRO A 17 -16.78 6.87 -9.56
N ARG A 18 -17.99 7.11 -9.01
CA ARG A 18 -18.75 8.33 -9.32
C ARG A 18 -17.99 9.60 -8.93
N CYS A 19 -17.19 9.55 -7.86
CA CYS A 19 -16.32 10.64 -7.43
C CYS A 19 -15.18 10.97 -8.39
N PHE A 20 -14.87 10.08 -9.36
CA PHE A 20 -13.87 10.35 -10.40
C PHE A 20 -14.49 10.87 -11.71
N LYS A 21 -15.80 11.13 -11.73
CA LYS A 21 -16.45 11.72 -12.89
C LYS A 21 -15.83 13.09 -13.18
N ASN A 22 -15.37 13.29 -14.42
CA ASN A 22 -14.68 14.50 -14.90
C ASN A 22 -13.28 14.75 -14.28
N VAL A 23 -12.73 13.80 -13.54
CA VAL A 23 -11.33 13.88 -13.07
C VAL A 23 -10.42 13.42 -14.21
N LYS A 24 -9.56 14.33 -14.69
CA LYS A 24 -8.62 14.05 -15.79
C LYS A 24 -7.33 13.38 -15.33
N THR A 25 -6.86 13.77 -14.15
CA THR A 25 -5.60 13.27 -13.56
C THR A 25 -5.82 13.02 -12.07
N LEU A 26 -5.26 11.91 -11.57
CA LEU A 26 -5.24 11.58 -10.15
C LEU A 26 -3.79 11.59 -9.67
N PRO A 27 -3.49 12.09 -8.47
CA PRO A 27 -2.15 12.03 -7.88
C PRO A 27 -1.82 10.62 -7.33
N VAL A 28 -2.67 9.63 -7.60
CA VAL A 28 -2.59 8.26 -7.09
C VAL A 28 -2.85 7.28 -8.22
N ASP A 29 -2.25 6.09 -8.11
CA ASP A 29 -2.62 4.97 -8.95
C ASP A 29 -3.95 4.38 -8.42
N TYR A 30 -4.87 4.01 -9.30
CA TYR A 30 -6.15 3.41 -8.92
C TYR A 30 -6.34 2.05 -9.59
N GLU A 31 -6.67 1.03 -8.79
CA GLU A 31 -7.03 -0.31 -9.26
C GLU A 31 -8.42 -0.66 -8.75
N ALA A 32 -9.21 -1.33 -9.59
CA ALA A 32 -10.56 -1.73 -9.23
C ALA A 32 -10.63 -3.23 -8.92
N ASN A 33 -11.13 -3.56 -7.73
CA ASN A 33 -11.33 -4.94 -7.29
C ASN A 33 -12.77 -5.16 -6.82
N LYS A 34 -13.43 -6.21 -7.31
CA LYS A 34 -14.81 -6.53 -6.86
C LYS A 34 -14.90 -6.85 -5.37
N LYS A 35 -13.79 -7.33 -4.77
CA LYS A 35 -13.68 -7.65 -3.34
C LYS A 35 -12.99 -6.50 -2.58
N ALA A 36 -13.36 -6.30 -1.32
CA ALA A 36 -12.88 -5.17 -0.50
C ALA A 36 -11.46 -5.36 0.08
N TRP A 37 -10.94 -6.58 0.07
CA TRP A 37 -9.58 -6.89 0.52
C TRP A 37 -8.60 -6.79 -0.66
N THR A 38 -7.36 -6.42 -0.39
CA THR A 38 -6.26 -6.52 -1.37
C THR A 38 -6.01 -8.01 -1.63
N PRO A 39 -6.33 -8.54 -2.82
CA PRO A 39 -5.95 -9.87 -3.21
C PRO A 39 -4.44 -9.92 -3.38
N SER A 40 -3.81 -11.02 -3.00
CA SER A 40 -2.37 -11.27 -3.18
C SER A 40 -1.93 -11.05 -4.63
N GLU A 41 -2.84 -11.27 -5.58
CA GLU A 41 -2.65 -11.05 -7.01
C GLU A 41 -2.43 -9.57 -7.37
N ILE A 42 -3.12 -8.64 -6.69
CA ILE A 42 -2.91 -7.19 -6.91
C ILE A 42 -1.55 -6.79 -6.34
N PHE A 43 -1.20 -7.29 -5.16
CA PHE A 43 0.10 -7.05 -4.55
C PHE A 43 1.24 -7.53 -5.47
N GLU A 44 1.13 -8.75 -6.00
CA GLU A 44 2.11 -9.29 -6.94
C GLU A 44 2.21 -8.47 -8.23
N LYS A 45 1.06 -8.15 -8.84
CA LYS A 45 1.03 -7.32 -10.07
C LYS A 45 1.74 -5.99 -9.87
N VAL A 46 1.52 -5.34 -8.73
CA VAL A 46 2.11 -4.04 -8.40
C VAL A 46 3.63 -4.17 -8.22
N LEU A 47 4.08 -5.20 -7.49
CA LEU A 47 5.51 -5.42 -7.28
C LEU A 47 6.24 -5.79 -8.55
N ARG A 48 5.66 -6.62 -9.43
CA ARG A 48 6.26 -6.94 -10.74
C ARG A 48 6.38 -5.71 -11.64
N LYS A 49 5.36 -4.85 -11.65
CA LYS A 49 5.41 -3.57 -12.37
C LYS A 49 6.53 -2.68 -11.82
N TRP A 50 6.68 -2.63 -10.50
CA TRP A 50 7.74 -1.83 -9.88
C TRP A 50 9.14 -2.39 -10.14
N ASP A 51 9.32 -3.72 -10.06
CA ASP A 51 10.58 -4.40 -10.36
C ASP A 51 11.07 -4.07 -11.78
N SER A 52 10.17 -4.11 -12.76
CA SER A 52 10.46 -3.72 -14.15
C SER A 52 10.90 -2.25 -14.28
N GLN A 53 10.24 -1.33 -13.57
CA GLN A 53 10.64 0.08 -13.56
C GLN A 53 12.02 0.28 -12.92
N LEU A 54 12.31 -0.43 -11.83
CA LEU A 54 13.61 -0.38 -11.18
C LEU A 54 14.71 -0.95 -12.07
N ARG A 55 14.41 -2.01 -12.83
CA ARG A 55 15.31 -2.55 -13.85
C ARG A 55 15.66 -1.52 -14.92
N GLY A 56 14.66 -0.82 -15.46
CA GLY A 56 14.87 0.27 -16.42
C GLY A 56 15.74 1.40 -15.86
N ASN A 57 15.58 1.68 -14.56
CA ASN A 57 16.36 2.69 -13.84
C ASN A 57 17.69 2.17 -13.28
N LYS A 58 18.05 0.89 -13.50
CA LYS A 58 19.23 0.22 -12.94
C LYS A 58 19.38 0.39 -11.42
N LYS A 59 18.25 0.43 -10.68
CA LYS A 59 18.20 0.56 -9.22
C LYS A 59 17.84 -0.78 -8.58
N ASN A 60 18.47 -1.10 -7.45
CA ASN A 60 18.12 -2.26 -6.61
C ASN A 60 17.67 -1.76 -5.24
N ILE A 61 16.62 -2.38 -4.68
CA ILE A 61 16.06 -1.99 -3.38
C ILE A 61 15.76 -3.21 -2.51
N ILE A 62 15.66 -2.96 -1.20
CA ILE A 62 15.05 -3.88 -0.24
C ILE A 62 13.69 -3.29 0.15
N LEU A 63 12.64 -4.11 0.07
CA LEU A 63 11.29 -3.73 0.46
C LEU A 63 10.90 -4.50 1.73
N PHE A 64 10.65 -3.76 2.80
CA PHE A 64 10.11 -4.29 4.05
C PHE A 64 8.59 -4.36 3.97
N VAL A 65 8.03 -5.54 4.27
CA VAL A 65 6.59 -5.82 4.15
C VAL A 65 6.10 -6.49 5.43
N ASP A 66 4.87 -6.18 5.82
CA ASP A 66 4.22 -6.87 6.94
C ASP A 66 3.95 -8.35 6.60
N ASN A 67 4.11 -9.22 7.59
CA ASN A 67 3.89 -10.65 7.47
C ASN A 67 2.39 -10.98 7.56
N CYS A 68 1.68 -10.60 6.49
CA CYS A 68 0.25 -10.81 6.30
C CYS A 68 0.01 -11.83 5.18
N PRO A 69 -1.00 -12.72 5.28
CA PRO A 69 -1.33 -13.67 4.21
C PRO A 69 -1.58 -13.03 2.83
N THR A 70 -1.95 -11.75 2.78
CA THR A 70 -2.13 -10.99 1.53
C THR A 70 -0.82 -10.57 0.86
N HIS A 71 0.32 -10.77 1.52
CA HIS A 71 1.65 -10.46 1.03
C HIS A 71 2.45 -11.76 0.89
N PRO A 72 2.18 -12.59 -0.11
CA PRO A 72 2.96 -13.81 -0.30
C PRO A 72 4.40 -13.48 -0.67
N GLN A 73 5.30 -14.44 -0.44
CA GLN A 73 6.61 -14.43 -1.07
C GLN A 73 6.46 -14.47 -2.59
N ILE A 74 7.03 -13.50 -3.28
CA ILE A 74 7.03 -13.44 -4.73
C ILE A 74 8.40 -13.85 -5.24
N GLN A 75 8.40 -14.87 -6.09
CA GLN A 75 9.62 -15.38 -6.73
C GLN A 75 9.91 -14.60 -8.02
N ASN A 76 11.17 -14.65 -8.44
CA ASN A 76 11.66 -14.09 -9.71
C ASN A 76 11.59 -12.56 -9.81
N LEU A 77 11.73 -11.85 -8.68
CA LEU A 77 12.04 -10.41 -8.68
C LEU A 77 13.55 -10.22 -8.83
N THR A 78 13.98 -9.29 -9.71
CA THR A 78 15.42 -9.11 -9.99
C THR A 78 16.01 -7.89 -9.30
N ASN A 79 15.21 -6.87 -9.06
CA ASN A 79 15.65 -5.57 -8.55
C ASN A 79 15.03 -5.26 -7.19
N ILE A 80 14.01 -6.00 -6.77
CA ILE A 80 13.39 -5.92 -5.44
C ILE A 80 13.72 -7.16 -4.62
N LYS A 81 14.34 -6.95 -3.46
CA LYS A 81 14.47 -7.98 -2.41
C LYS A 81 13.38 -7.77 -1.36
N LEU A 82 12.48 -8.76 -1.21
CA LEU A 82 11.44 -8.72 -0.18
C LEU A 82 12.01 -9.16 1.18
N ALA A 83 11.74 -8.37 2.21
CA ALA A 83 12.04 -8.68 3.60
C ALA A 83 10.75 -8.58 4.42
N PHE A 84 10.39 -9.65 5.11
CA PHE A 84 9.17 -9.69 5.92
C PHE A 84 9.47 -9.36 7.37
N LEU A 85 8.62 -8.53 7.98
CA LEU A 85 8.70 -8.22 9.39
C LEU A 85 8.24 -9.42 10.23
N ALA A 86 8.62 -9.45 11.51
CA ALA A 86 8.19 -10.52 12.40
C ALA A 86 6.65 -10.55 12.52
N PRO A 87 6.04 -11.74 12.62
CA PRO A 87 4.61 -11.85 12.93
C PRO A 87 4.31 -11.17 14.27
N ASN A 88 3.19 -10.44 14.36
CA ASN A 88 2.70 -9.72 15.55
C ASN A 88 3.43 -8.41 15.94
N THR A 89 4.03 -7.69 14.98
CA THR A 89 4.60 -6.34 15.23
C THR A 89 3.61 -5.19 14.94
N THR A 90 2.31 -5.47 15.03
CA THR A 90 1.15 -4.67 14.59
C THR A 90 0.88 -3.38 15.35
N SER A 91 1.68 -3.00 16.35
CA SER A 91 1.43 -1.76 17.11
C SER A 91 2.68 -0.91 17.37
N VAL A 92 3.87 -1.49 17.25
CA VAL A 92 5.13 -0.81 17.62
C VAL A 92 5.89 -0.29 16.40
N ILE A 93 5.79 -0.97 15.25
CA ILE A 93 6.63 -0.68 14.07
C ILE A 93 5.83 -0.14 12.88
N GLN A 94 4.50 -0.29 12.87
CA GLN A 94 3.64 0.14 11.77
C GLN A 94 3.25 1.62 11.90
N PRO A 95 3.76 2.53 11.04
CA PRO A 95 3.38 3.94 11.08
C PRO A 95 1.91 4.16 10.67
N ILE A 96 1.33 3.24 9.87
CA ILE A 96 -0.09 3.23 9.53
C ILE A 96 -0.95 3.05 10.79
N ASP A 97 -0.61 2.06 11.62
CA ASP A 97 -1.34 1.77 12.85
C ASP A 97 -1.07 2.82 13.95
N GLN A 98 0.10 3.48 13.95
CA GLN A 98 0.45 4.50 14.94
C GLN A 98 -0.11 5.90 14.67
N GLY A 99 -0.49 6.25 13.44
CA GLY A 99 -0.87 7.64 13.10
C GLY A 99 -2.19 7.82 12.35
N ILE A 100 -2.65 6.84 11.59
CA ILE A 100 -3.79 7.03 10.67
C ILE A 100 -5.13 6.62 11.32
N ILE A 101 -5.11 5.70 12.29
CA ILE A 101 -6.33 5.17 12.94
C ILE A 101 -6.72 5.95 14.21
N LYS A 102 -5.83 6.80 14.76
CA LYS A 102 -6.09 7.57 16.00
C LYS A 102 -6.91 8.85 15.77
N THR A 103 -7.99 8.75 15.00
CA THR A 103 -8.97 9.84 14.82
C THR A 103 -10.39 9.34 15.04
N LYS A 104 -10.62 8.58 16.11
CA LYS A 104 -11.96 8.33 16.68
C LYS A 104 -11.88 8.14 18.19
N SER A 105 -11.78 9.24 18.92
CA SER A 105 -12.42 9.44 20.23
C SER A 105 -12.08 10.85 20.69
N GLN A 106 -12.94 11.83 20.36
CA GLN A 106 -13.05 12.97 21.24
C GLN A 106 -13.92 12.52 22.43
N PRO A 107 -13.47 12.68 23.68
CA PRO A 107 -14.38 12.57 24.79
C PRO A 107 -15.41 13.69 24.65
N LYS A 108 -16.70 13.36 24.71
CA LYS A 108 -17.71 14.38 25.00
C LYS A 108 -17.39 14.94 26.38
N ALA A 109 -16.89 16.17 26.40
CA ALA A 109 -16.83 16.97 27.61
C ALA A 109 -18.25 17.03 28.20
N GLY A 110 -18.35 16.78 29.50
CA GLY A 110 -19.61 16.64 30.20
C GLY A 110 -20.49 17.88 30.16
N GLU A 111 -21.77 17.65 30.37
CA GLU A 111 -22.63 18.59 31.06
C GLU A 111 -23.52 17.78 32.02
N LYS A 112 -23.67 18.35 33.21
CA LYS A 112 -24.47 17.85 34.33
C LYS A 112 -25.96 17.99 34.04
#